data_AF-A0A4Y2M4C5-F1
#
_entry.id   AF-A0A4Y2M4C5-F1
#
_cell.length_a   1.000
_cell.length_b   1.000
_cell.length_c   1.000
_cell.angle_alpha   90.00
_cell.angle_beta   90.00
_cell.angle_gamma   90.00
#
_symmetry.space_group_name_H-M   'P 1'
#
loop_
_entity.id
_entity.type
_entity.pdbx_description
1 polymer ?
#
loop_
_entity_poly.entity_id
_entity_poly.type
_entity_poly.pdbx_seq_one_letter_code
_entity_poly.pdbx_strand_id
1 'polypeptide(L)'
;MYSVKKGHSHRRNVNQRPQRYLVPGEEYARQEKQLPDFALITIPFKLLDRFPSAFYVHRTHLLSLVIENLPALEEQFFCAFSALGKVLVTNATRSANGVNCATPHTDSLPPIPQGEHYFTAKLSVRMKVGPDFEAANFTFYECSTYTSCTQCVSSDFPCDWCVTVHRCTHDAREHCRNDVLVTGVAVSIHI
;
A
#
# COMPACT_ATOMS: atom_id res chain seq x y z
N MET A 1 16.15 100.27 5.45
CA MET A 1 15.96 99.61 4.14
C MET A 1 16.94 98.45 4.07
N TYR A 2 16.43 97.24 3.81
CA TYR A 2 17.08 95.97 4.15
C TYR A 2 18.43 95.73 3.46
N SER A 3 19.36 95.17 4.23
CA SER A 3 20.72 94.79 3.85
C SER A 3 20.73 93.34 3.35
N VAL A 4 21.25 93.06 2.15
CA VAL A 4 21.41 91.70 1.62
C VAL A 4 22.91 91.39 1.50
N LYS A 5 23.38 90.41 2.30
CA LYS A 5 24.74 89.86 2.25
C LYS A 5 24.82 88.72 1.22
N LYS A 6 25.96 88.67 0.52
CA LYS A 6 26.30 87.75 -0.59
C LYS A 6 26.57 86.30 -0.15
N GLY A 7 26.21 85.36 -1.03
CA GLY A 7 27.14 84.37 -1.59
C GLY A 7 27.19 82.97 -0.95
N HIS A 8 26.81 81.92 -1.72
CA HIS A 8 27.76 80.98 -2.35
C HIS A 8 26.98 79.87 -3.06
N SER A 9 27.27 79.68 -4.35
CA SER A 9 26.73 78.59 -5.18
C SER A 9 27.59 77.34 -5.01
N HIS A 10 27.05 76.31 -4.35
CA HIS A 10 27.72 75.01 -4.28
C HIS A 10 27.34 74.17 -5.51
N ARG A 11 28.37 73.85 -6.30
CA ARG A 11 28.34 72.94 -7.45
C ARG A 11 27.67 71.60 -7.10
N ARG A 12 26.68 71.18 -7.88
CA ARG A 12 26.24 69.78 -7.92
C ARG A 12 27.32 68.94 -8.62
N ASN A 13 27.89 67.99 -7.89
CA ASN A 13 28.88 67.04 -8.41
C ASN A 13 28.15 65.92 -9.16
N VAL A 14 28.18 65.95 -10.50
CA VAL A 14 27.60 64.93 -11.38
C VAL A 14 28.62 63.81 -11.58
N ASN A 15 28.90 63.04 -10.52
CA ASN A 15 29.77 61.85 -10.59
C ASN A 15 29.51 60.87 -9.44
N GLN A 16 28.24 60.53 -9.20
CA GLN A 16 27.89 59.35 -8.40
C GLN A 16 27.35 58.27 -9.34
N ARG A 17 28.18 57.25 -9.60
CA ARG A 17 27.70 55.99 -10.19
C ARG A 17 26.78 55.33 -9.15
N PRO A 18 25.62 54.79 -9.56
CA PRO A 18 24.80 54.02 -8.64
C PRO A 18 25.57 52.73 -8.27
N GLN A 19 25.86 52.54 -6.99
CA GLN A 19 26.28 51.24 -6.48
C GLN A 19 25.13 50.26 -6.74
N ARG A 20 25.35 49.32 -7.67
CA ARG A 20 24.49 48.14 -7.80
C ARG A 20 24.71 47.30 -6.55
N TYR A 21 23.73 47.32 -5.65
CA TYR A 21 23.65 46.32 -4.60
C TYR A 21 23.42 44.97 -5.27
N LEU A 22 24.40 44.08 -5.20
CA LEU A 22 24.27 42.69 -5.60
C LEU A 22 23.21 42.03 -4.70
N VAL A 23 22.14 41.54 -5.32
CA VAL A 23 21.12 40.71 -4.68
C VAL A 23 21.77 39.39 -4.23
N PRO A 24 21.69 39.00 -2.94
CA PRO A 24 22.06 37.66 -2.48
C PRO A 24 20.96 36.67 -2.89
N GLY A 25 20.85 36.38 -4.19
CA GLY A 25 19.85 35.46 -4.76
C GLY A 25 20.44 34.26 -5.51
N GLU A 26 21.74 34.27 -5.79
CA GLU A 26 22.38 33.25 -6.64
C GLU A 26 22.93 32.04 -5.87
N GLU A 27 22.97 32.10 -4.53
CA GLU A 27 23.43 30.98 -3.69
C GLU A 27 22.32 30.01 -3.26
N TYR A 28 21.04 30.38 -3.41
CA TYR A 28 19.92 29.46 -3.15
C TYR A 28 19.65 28.49 -4.32
N ALA A 29 20.13 28.82 -5.52
CA ALA A 29 19.93 28.01 -6.73
C ALA A 29 20.89 26.81 -6.85
N ARG A 30 21.86 26.66 -5.93
CA ARG A 30 22.84 25.55 -5.97
C ARG A 30 22.39 24.32 -5.16
N GLN A 31 21.33 24.41 -4.36
CA GLN A 31 20.77 23.28 -3.60
C GLN A 31 19.67 22.50 -4.33
N GLU A 32 19.27 22.92 -5.54
CA GLU A 32 18.25 22.22 -6.35
C GLU A 32 18.80 21.00 -7.12
N LYS A 33 20.09 20.65 -6.92
CA LYS A 33 20.76 19.54 -7.64
C LYS A 33 20.82 18.22 -6.88
N GLN A 34 19.95 18.03 -5.89
CA GLN A 34 19.85 16.75 -5.19
C GLN A 34 18.41 16.43 -4.77
N LEU A 35 17.46 16.64 -5.68
CA LEU A 35 16.26 15.82 -5.68
C LEU A 35 16.66 14.46 -6.27
N PRO A 36 16.47 13.32 -5.59
CA PRO A 36 16.55 12.04 -6.27
C PRO A 36 15.52 12.09 -7.39
N ASP A 37 15.94 11.64 -8.57
CA ASP A 37 15.19 11.64 -9.81
C ASP A 37 13.86 10.87 -9.66
N PHE A 38 12.85 11.54 -9.09
CA PHE A 38 11.51 10.98 -8.88
C PHE A 38 10.83 10.68 -10.22
N ALA A 39 11.37 11.22 -11.32
CA ALA A 39 10.90 11.01 -12.68
C ALA A 39 11.26 9.62 -13.27
N LEU A 40 12.11 8.83 -12.61
CA LEU A 40 12.38 7.43 -12.99
C LEU A 40 11.36 6.42 -12.44
N ILE A 41 10.35 6.85 -11.66
CA ILE A 41 9.34 5.96 -11.03
C ILE A 41 7.98 6.03 -11.74
N THR A 42 7.96 6.29 -13.05
CA THR A 42 6.73 6.21 -13.87
C THR A 42 6.62 4.92 -14.68
N ILE A 43 7.49 3.94 -14.42
CA ILE A 43 7.31 2.61 -14.99
C ILE A 43 6.11 1.97 -14.28
N PRO A 44 5.02 1.59 -14.99
CA PRO A 44 3.88 0.97 -14.35
C PRO A 44 4.30 -0.41 -13.84
N PHE A 45 4.40 -0.54 -12.52
CA PHE A 45 4.68 -1.79 -11.85
C PHE A 45 3.47 -2.71 -12.01
N LYS A 46 3.52 -3.71 -12.88
CA LYS A 46 2.38 -4.63 -13.04
C LYS A 46 2.52 -5.83 -12.10
N LEU A 47 1.50 -6.08 -11.30
CA LEU A 47 1.39 -7.31 -10.51
C LEU A 47 0.95 -8.46 -11.42
N LEU A 48 1.87 -9.37 -11.74
CA LEU A 48 1.63 -10.43 -12.75
C LEU A 48 0.97 -11.70 -12.19
N ASP A 49 1.42 -12.18 -11.03
CA ASP A 49 0.90 -13.40 -10.42
C ASP A 49 0.10 -13.09 -9.15
N ARG A 50 -1.17 -13.52 -9.15
CA ARG A 50 -2.17 -13.20 -8.10
C ARG A 50 -2.80 -14.45 -7.52
N PHE A 51 -1.97 -15.46 -7.21
CA PHE A 51 -2.43 -16.72 -6.64
C PHE A 51 -1.72 -17.07 -5.34
N PRO A 52 -2.47 -17.44 -4.29
CA PRO A 52 -3.93 -17.42 -4.18
C PRO A 52 -4.48 -15.98 -3.97
N SER A 53 -5.69 -15.70 -4.45
CA SER A 53 -6.38 -14.41 -4.28
C SER A 53 -7.27 -14.35 -3.03
N ALA A 54 -7.47 -15.48 -2.34
CA ALA A 54 -8.30 -15.59 -1.15
C ALA A 54 -7.59 -16.35 -0.03
N PHE A 55 -7.76 -15.86 1.21
CA PHE A 55 -7.06 -16.34 2.40
C PHE A 55 -8.00 -16.51 3.59
N TYR A 56 -7.80 -17.57 4.36
CA TYR A 56 -8.53 -17.74 5.61
C TYR A 56 -8.06 -16.69 6.64
N VAL A 57 -9.00 -15.96 7.24
CA VAL A 57 -8.73 -14.76 8.06
C VAL A 57 -7.93 -15.04 9.32
N HIS A 58 -8.06 -16.24 9.92
CA HIS A 58 -7.35 -16.61 11.16
C HIS A 58 -6.03 -17.35 10.90
N ARG A 59 -5.41 -17.13 9.73
CA ARG A 59 -4.10 -17.68 9.39
C ARG A 59 -3.24 -16.62 8.71
N THR A 60 -1.96 -16.57 9.06
CA THR A 60 -0.97 -15.78 8.33
C THR A 60 -0.53 -16.51 7.08
N HIS A 61 -0.52 -15.83 5.93
CA HIS A 61 -0.11 -16.39 4.65
C HIS A 61 1.08 -15.62 4.10
N LEU A 62 1.98 -16.33 3.43
CA LEU A 62 3.10 -15.74 2.72
C LEU A 62 2.69 -15.51 1.27
N LEU A 63 2.91 -14.29 0.79
CA LEU A 63 2.59 -13.81 -0.54
C LEU A 63 3.89 -13.63 -1.32
N SER A 64 3.92 -14.14 -2.55
CA SER A 64 4.98 -13.86 -3.51
C SER A 64 4.40 -13.03 -4.64
N LEU A 65 4.77 -11.74 -4.65
CA LEU A 65 4.26 -10.76 -5.59
C LEU A 65 5.29 -10.56 -6.69
N VAL A 66 4.91 -10.88 -7.93
CA VAL A 66 5.75 -10.61 -9.10
C VAL A 66 5.46 -9.21 -9.59
N ILE A 67 6.52 -8.40 -9.67
CA ILE A 67 6.44 -6.98 -10.00
C ILE A 67 7.41 -6.68 -11.14
N GLU A 68 6.87 -6.35 -12.31
CA GLU A 68 7.70 -5.93 -13.44
C GLU A 68 8.40 -4.60 -13.14
N ASN A 69 9.65 -4.49 -13.59
CA ASN A 69 10.47 -3.27 -13.52
C ASN A 69 10.80 -2.76 -12.09
N LEU A 70 10.73 -3.62 -11.06
CA LEU A 70 11.05 -3.25 -9.66
C LEU A 70 12.41 -2.52 -9.55
N PRO A 71 12.48 -1.27 -9.08
CA PRO A 71 13.68 -0.45 -9.15
C PRO A 71 14.75 -1.04 -8.23
N ALA A 72 16.00 -1.08 -8.69
CA ALA A 72 17.14 -1.65 -7.96
C ALA A 72 17.65 -0.71 -6.83
N LEU A 73 16.73 -0.19 -6.02
CA LEU A 73 17.03 0.63 -4.85
C LEU A 73 17.32 -0.27 -3.65
N GLU A 74 18.25 0.15 -2.79
CA GLU A 74 18.54 -0.49 -1.48
C GLU A 74 17.48 -0.14 -0.41
N GLU A 75 16.38 0.50 -0.81
CA GLU A 75 15.31 0.85 0.10
C GLU A 75 14.42 -0.34 0.45
N GLN A 76 13.85 -0.27 1.67
CA GLN A 76 12.93 -1.26 2.19
C GLN A 76 11.54 -1.08 1.58
N PHE A 77 10.99 -2.17 1.03
CA PHE A 77 9.60 -2.23 0.57
C PHE A 77 8.64 -2.68 1.66
N PHE A 78 7.38 -2.31 1.51
CA PHE A 78 6.29 -2.68 2.39
C PHE A 78 5.07 -3.11 1.59
N CYS A 79 4.31 -4.07 2.11
CA CYS A 79 2.99 -4.40 1.61
C CYS A 79 1.94 -3.69 2.47
N ALA A 80 1.04 -2.93 1.84
CA ALA A 80 -0.04 -2.22 2.49
C ALA A 80 -1.39 -2.85 2.10
N PHE A 81 -2.14 -3.29 3.11
CA PHE A 81 -3.45 -3.91 2.99
C PHE A 81 -4.51 -2.91 3.46
N SER A 82 -5.31 -2.43 2.51
CA SER A 82 -6.39 -1.48 2.78
C SER A 82 -7.73 -2.20 2.77
N ALA A 83 -8.41 -2.29 3.92
CA ALA A 83 -9.70 -2.94 4.07
C ALA A 83 -10.55 -2.23 5.12
N LEU A 84 -11.84 -2.05 4.85
CA LEU A 84 -12.82 -1.53 5.81
C LEU A 84 -12.36 -0.24 6.53
N GLY A 85 -11.73 0.67 5.78
CA GLY A 85 -11.23 1.95 6.30
C GLY A 85 -9.94 1.87 7.12
N LYS A 86 -9.31 0.69 7.23
CA LYS A 86 -8.01 0.49 7.89
C LYS A 86 -6.94 0.18 6.85
N VAL A 87 -5.71 0.64 7.12
CA VAL A 87 -4.52 0.31 6.35
C VAL A 87 -3.52 -0.40 7.27
N LEU A 88 -3.22 -1.65 6.96
CA LEU A 88 -2.28 -2.49 7.70
C LEU A 88 -1.02 -2.68 6.87
N VAL A 89 0.16 -2.54 7.48
CA VAL A 89 1.43 -2.56 6.77
C VAL A 89 2.28 -3.70 7.28
N THR A 90 2.91 -4.42 6.36
CA THR A 90 3.86 -5.50 6.65
C THR A 90 5.16 -5.27 5.91
N ASN A 91 6.26 -5.76 6.48
CA ASN A 91 7.56 -5.71 5.82
C ASN A 91 7.56 -6.60 4.59
N ALA A 92 8.20 -6.15 3.52
CA ALA A 92 8.40 -6.92 2.30
C ALA A 92 9.88 -7.27 2.13
N THR A 93 10.18 -8.48 1.70
CA THR A 93 11.55 -8.87 1.33
C THR A 93 11.67 -8.92 -0.17
N ARG A 94 12.78 -8.40 -0.72
CA ARG A 94 12.99 -8.42 -2.16
C ARG A 94 13.18 -9.86 -2.64
N SER A 95 12.52 -10.22 -3.74
CA SER A 95 12.69 -11.51 -4.42
C SER A 95 13.34 -11.31 -5.79
N ALA A 96 13.59 -12.40 -6.53
CA ALA A 96 14.24 -12.34 -7.84
C ALA A 96 13.46 -11.49 -8.88
N ASN A 97 12.13 -11.47 -8.79
CA ASN A 97 11.22 -10.83 -9.74
C ASN A 97 10.11 -10.00 -9.07
N GLY A 98 10.33 -9.56 -7.81
CA GLY A 98 9.35 -8.76 -7.09
C GLY A 98 9.61 -8.70 -5.59
N VAL A 99 8.57 -8.95 -4.77
CA VAL A 99 8.67 -8.93 -3.31
C VAL A 99 7.89 -10.07 -2.67
N ASN A 100 8.35 -10.52 -1.50
CA ASN A 100 7.63 -11.46 -0.65
C ASN A 100 7.13 -10.73 0.62
N CYS A 101 5.86 -10.92 0.96
CA CYS A 101 5.22 -10.32 2.13
C CYS A 101 4.47 -11.37 2.94
N ALA A 102 4.21 -11.09 4.21
CA ALA A 102 3.20 -11.82 4.98
C ALA A 102 1.89 -11.03 4.99
N THR A 103 0.74 -11.71 5.06
CA THR A 103 -0.52 -11.03 5.42
C THR A 103 -0.39 -10.43 6.83
N PRO A 104 -1.16 -9.37 7.17
CA PRO A 104 -1.17 -8.84 8.53
C PRO A 104 -1.49 -9.92 9.57
N HIS A 105 -1.04 -9.69 10.81
CA HIS A 105 -1.37 -10.58 11.92
C HIS A 105 -2.89 -10.67 12.09
N THR A 106 -3.40 -11.86 12.39
CA THR A 106 -4.83 -12.17 12.51
C THR A 106 -5.55 -11.17 13.44
N ASP A 107 -4.93 -10.85 14.57
CA ASP A 107 -5.49 -9.94 15.59
C ASP A 107 -5.56 -8.48 15.15
N SER A 108 -4.84 -8.10 14.09
CA SER A 108 -4.86 -6.74 13.53
C SER A 108 -5.83 -6.59 12.36
N LEU A 109 -6.27 -7.71 11.76
CA LEU A 109 -7.24 -7.70 10.68
C LEU A 109 -8.59 -7.16 11.20
N PRO A 110 -9.34 -6.43 10.36
CA PRO A 110 -10.70 -6.05 10.72
C PRO A 110 -11.58 -7.32 10.79
N PRO A 111 -12.59 -7.34 11.68
CA PRO A 111 -13.54 -8.45 11.73
C PRO A 111 -14.37 -8.48 10.44
N ILE A 112 -14.82 -9.67 10.07
CA ILE A 112 -15.80 -9.81 8.98
C ILE A 112 -17.10 -9.10 9.38
N PRO A 113 -17.69 -8.26 8.51
CA PRO A 113 -18.93 -7.57 8.82
C PRO A 113 -20.07 -8.53 9.18
N GLN A 114 -21.00 -8.07 10.02
CA GLN A 114 -22.13 -8.90 10.43
C GLN A 114 -22.99 -9.28 9.23
N GLY A 115 -23.27 -10.58 9.09
CA GLY A 115 -24.05 -11.12 7.97
C GLY A 115 -23.24 -11.39 6.70
N GLU A 116 -21.94 -11.06 6.70
CA GLU A 116 -21.01 -11.38 5.62
C GLU A 116 -20.15 -12.59 5.99
N HIS A 117 -19.51 -13.18 4.98
CA HIS A 117 -18.63 -14.35 5.13
C HIS A 117 -17.16 -14.07 4.79
N TYR A 118 -16.92 -12.89 4.22
CA TYR A 118 -15.61 -12.43 3.77
C TYR A 118 -15.56 -10.90 3.70
N PHE A 119 -14.35 -10.37 3.52
CA PHE A 119 -14.15 -9.00 3.06
C PHE A 119 -13.00 -8.94 2.07
N THR A 120 -13.04 -7.95 1.16
CA THR A 120 -11.97 -7.71 0.20
C THR A 120 -11.05 -6.61 0.70
N ALA A 121 -9.75 -6.88 0.67
CA ALA A 121 -8.67 -5.95 0.92
C ALA A 121 -7.98 -5.58 -0.39
N LYS A 122 -7.55 -4.32 -0.49
CA LYS A 122 -6.66 -3.85 -1.56
C LYS A 122 -5.22 -3.94 -1.08
N LEU A 123 -4.41 -4.78 -1.72
CA LEU A 123 -2.98 -4.93 -1.49
C LEU A 123 -2.22 -4.02 -2.46
N SER A 124 -1.41 -3.12 -1.94
CA SER A 124 -0.40 -2.36 -2.69
C SER A 124 0.99 -2.65 -2.15
N VAL A 125 2.00 -2.46 -2.98
CA VAL A 125 3.40 -2.39 -2.53
C VAL A 125 3.79 -0.93 -2.48
N ARG A 126 4.61 -0.54 -1.50
CA ARG A 126 5.10 0.84 -1.39
C ARG A 126 6.46 0.91 -0.73
N MET A 127 7.16 2.01 -0.98
CA MET A 127 8.35 2.40 -0.24
C MET A 127 7.96 3.25 0.97
N LYS A 128 8.93 3.61 1.81
CA LYS A 128 8.69 4.50 2.96
C LYS A 128 8.22 5.89 2.54
N VAL A 129 8.76 6.39 1.43
CA VAL A 129 8.44 7.69 0.85
C VAL A 129 8.03 7.48 -0.59
N GLY A 130 6.93 8.12 -0.99
CA GLY A 130 6.39 8.05 -2.34
C GLY A 130 5.00 7.43 -2.41
N PRO A 131 4.42 7.38 -3.62
CA PRO A 131 3.12 6.78 -3.83
C PRO A 131 3.19 5.25 -3.69
N ASP A 132 2.03 4.66 -3.45
CA ASP A 132 1.84 3.22 -3.60
C ASP A 132 2.04 2.82 -5.08
N PHE A 133 2.64 1.67 -5.31
CA PHE A 133 2.65 0.99 -6.61
C PHE A 133 1.25 0.44 -6.94
N GLU A 134 1.13 -0.24 -8.09
CA GLU A 134 -0.14 -0.88 -8.48
C GLU A 134 -0.67 -1.81 -7.39
N ALA A 135 -1.99 -1.92 -7.38
CA ALA A 135 -2.71 -2.61 -6.34
C ALA A 135 -3.57 -3.75 -6.88
N ALA A 136 -3.78 -4.75 -6.04
CA ALA A 136 -4.56 -5.93 -6.33
C ALA A 136 -5.57 -6.19 -5.22
N ASN A 137 -6.70 -6.77 -5.59
CA ASN A 137 -7.69 -7.21 -4.62
C ASN A 137 -7.34 -8.61 -4.12
N PHE A 138 -7.45 -8.77 -2.81
CA PHE A 138 -7.34 -10.04 -2.11
C PHE A 138 -8.51 -10.17 -1.14
N THR A 139 -8.98 -11.39 -0.93
CA THR A 139 -10.14 -11.65 -0.09
C THR A 139 -9.74 -12.39 1.18
N PHE A 140 -10.26 -11.96 2.32
CA PHE A 140 -10.17 -12.70 3.58
C PHE A 140 -11.54 -13.30 3.88
N TYR A 141 -11.61 -14.61 4.12
CA TYR A 141 -12.85 -15.33 4.37
C TYR A 141 -12.82 -16.12 5.68
N GLU A 142 -14.00 -16.45 6.20
CA GLU A 142 -14.16 -17.28 7.39
C GLU A 142 -15.31 -18.27 7.24
N CYS A 143 -14.97 -19.54 7.02
CA CYS A 143 -15.96 -20.60 6.84
C CYS A 143 -16.94 -20.74 8.02
N SER A 144 -16.50 -20.51 9.26
CA SER A 144 -17.35 -20.64 10.47
C SER A 144 -18.54 -19.69 10.51
N THR A 145 -18.57 -18.65 9.66
CA THR A 145 -19.70 -17.72 9.55
C THR A 145 -20.89 -18.30 8.79
N TYR A 146 -20.69 -19.36 7.98
CA TYR A 146 -21.79 -20.04 7.29
C TYR A 146 -22.58 -20.91 8.26
N THR A 147 -23.90 -20.73 8.27
CA THR A 147 -24.80 -21.39 9.24
C THR A 147 -25.55 -22.59 8.65
N SER A 148 -25.40 -22.85 7.36
CA SER A 148 -26.04 -23.98 6.69
C SER A 148 -25.09 -24.71 5.75
N CYS A 149 -25.32 -26.01 5.58
CA CYS A 149 -24.54 -26.86 4.68
C CYS A 149 -24.51 -26.29 3.27
N THR A 150 -25.67 -25.91 2.73
CA THR A 150 -25.79 -25.40 1.36
C THR A 150 -24.93 -24.15 1.16
N GLN A 151 -25.03 -23.15 2.04
CA GLN A 151 -24.22 -21.93 1.93
C GLN A 151 -22.71 -22.20 2.04
N CYS A 152 -22.32 -23.12 2.93
CA CYS A 152 -20.92 -23.49 3.14
C CYS A 152 -20.30 -24.11 1.89
N VAL A 153 -20.92 -25.17 1.36
CA VAL A 153 -20.34 -25.99 0.29
C VAL A 153 -20.53 -25.38 -1.10
N SER A 154 -21.46 -24.43 -1.23
CA SER A 154 -21.64 -23.62 -2.44
C SER A 154 -20.90 -22.27 -2.37
N SER A 155 -20.09 -22.03 -1.33
CA SER A 155 -19.30 -20.82 -1.25
C SER A 155 -18.19 -20.80 -2.29
N ASP A 156 -17.71 -19.61 -2.64
CA ASP A 156 -16.55 -19.44 -3.53
C ASP A 156 -15.22 -19.79 -2.84
N PHE A 157 -15.26 -20.20 -1.57
CA PHE A 157 -14.09 -20.48 -0.75
C PHE A 157 -13.95 -22.00 -0.50
N PRO A 158 -12.73 -22.49 -0.22
CA PRO A 158 -12.50 -23.90 0.09
C PRO A 158 -12.96 -24.23 1.52
N CYS A 159 -14.28 -24.24 1.70
CA CYS A 159 -14.95 -24.57 2.95
C CYS A 159 -15.65 -25.92 2.83
N ASP A 160 -15.59 -26.71 3.91
CA ASP A 160 -16.28 -28.00 4.03
C ASP A 160 -17.29 -27.98 5.16
N TRP A 161 -18.29 -28.86 5.10
CA TRP A 161 -19.31 -28.98 6.13
C TRP A 161 -19.21 -30.31 6.89
N CYS A 162 -19.14 -30.23 8.22
CA CYS A 162 -19.27 -31.37 9.11
C CYS A 162 -20.75 -31.59 9.45
N VAL A 163 -21.33 -32.73 9.06
CA VAL A 163 -22.78 -32.98 9.18
C VAL A 163 -23.23 -33.10 10.63
N THR A 164 -22.54 -33.90 11.44
CA THR A 164 -22.95 -34.24 12.82
C THR A 164 -22.81 -33.03 13.74
N VAL A 165 -21.69 -32.29 13.64
CA VAL A 165 -21.47 -31.10 14.47
C VAL A 165 -22.07 -29.82 13.88
N HIS A 166 -22.79 -29.92 12.75
CA HIS A 166 -23.49 -28.83 12.06
C HIS A 166 -22.62 -27.57 11.89
N ARG A 167 -21.40 -27.72 11.37
CA ARG A 167 -20.42 -26.64 11.28
C ARG A 167 -19.72 -26.61 9.94
N CYS A 168 -19.55 -25.39 9.41
CA CYS A 168 -18.69 -25.10 8.27
C CYS A 168 -17.25 -24.81 8.72
N THR A 169 -16.26 -25.32 8.00
CA THR A 169 -14.84 -25.24 8.39
C THR A 169 -13.90 -25.09 7.19
N HIS A 170 -12.77 -24.42 7.40
CA HIS A 170 -11.66 -24.36 6.45
C HIS A 170 -10.68 -25.54 6.59
N ASP A 171 -10.79 -26.30 7.70
CA ASP A 171 -9.95 -27.46 8.00
C ASP A 171 -10.83 -28.63 8.47
N ALA A 172 -11.27 -29.45 7.53
CA ALA A 172 -12.07 -30.64 7.82
C ALA A 172 -11.31 -31.71 8.60
N ARG A 173 -9.98 -31.77 8.47
CA ARG A 173 -9.16 -32.80 9.11
C ARG A 173 -9.12 -32.60 10.62
N GLU A 174 -9.03 -31.35 11.05
CA GLU A 174 -9.08 -30.99 12.45
C GLU A 174 -10.52 -30.99 12.99
N HIS A 175 -11.46 -30.46 12.22
CA HIS A 175 -12.77 -30.08 12.75
C HIS A 175 -13.91 -31.08 12.48
N CYS A 176 -13.74 -32.03 11.55
CA CYS A 176 -14.73 -33.05 11.20
C CYS A 176 -14.23 -34.48 11.51
N ARG A 177 -13.34 -34.66 12.49
CA ARG A 177 -12.80 -35.99 12.81
C ARG A 177 -13.91 -36.97 13.21
N ASN A 178 -14.01 -38.08 12.49
CA ASN A 178 -15.08 -39.09 12.63
C ASN A 178 -16.50 -38.57 12.33
N ASP A 179 -16.62 -37.46 11.58
CA ASP A 179 -17.90 -36.94 11.09
C ASP A 179 -18.10 -37.30 9.61
N VAL A 180 -19.35 -37.25 9.14
CA VAL A 180 -19.67 -37.24 7.71
C VAL A 180 -19.32 -35.86 7.15
N LEU A 181 -18.48 -35.86 6.11
CA LEU A 181 -17.98 -34.67 5.46
C LEU A 181 -18.76 -34.40 4.16
N VAL A 182 -19.16 -33.14 3.96
CA VAL A 182 -19.60 -32.65 2.65
C VAL A 182 -18.58 -31.63 2.17
N THR A 183 -17.88 -31.97 1.09
CA THR A 183 -16.80 -31.14 0.55
C THR A 183 -17.36 -30.00 -0.32
N GLY A 184 -16.85 -28.80 -0.12
CA GLY A 184 -17.22 -27.64 -0.92
C GLY A 184 -16.63 -27.67 -2.33
N VAL A 185 -17.34 -27.07 -3.28
CA VAL A 185 -16.85 -26.92 -4.66
C VAL A 185 -16.13 -25.58 -4.75
N ALA A 186 -14.89 -25.51 -4.26
CA ALA A 186 -14.14 -24.26 -4.31
C ALA A 186 -13.96 -23.80 -5.76
N VAL A 187 -14.59 -22.69 -6.13
CA VAL A 187 -14.41 -22.09 -7.46
C VAL A 187 -13.14 -21.24 -7.39
N SER A 188 -12.15 -21.52 -8.24
CA SER A 188 -10.97 -20.64 -8.32
C SER A 188 -11.41 -19.23 -8.70
N ILE A 189 -11.31 -18.29 -7.76
CA ILE A 189 -11.63 -16.89 -7.99
C ILE A 189 -10.49 -16.28 -8.82
N HIS A 190 -10.60 -16.39 -10.14
CA HIS A 190 -9.83 -15.56 -11.07
C HIS A 190 -10.48 -14.16 -11.08
N ILE A 191 -9.87 -13.20 -10.37
CA ILE A 191 -10.22 -11.77 -10.46
C ILE A 191 -9.28 -11.09 -11.45
#